data_AF-A0A2J4QXY3-F1
#
_entry.id   AF-A0A2J4QXY3-F1
#
_cell.length_a   1.000
_cell.length_b   1.000
_cell.length_c   1.000
_cell.angle_alpha   90.00
_cell.angle_beta   90.00
_cell.angle_gamma   90.00
#
_symmetry.space_group_name_H-M   'P 1'
#
loop_
_entity.id
_entity.type
_entity.pdbx_description
1 polymer ?
#
loop_
_entity_poly.entity_id
_entity_poly.type
_entity_poly.pdbx_seq_one_letter_code
_entity_poly.pdbx_strand_id
1 'polypeptide(L)'
;MSTTDNAFSATIDPINTPKPALKQRWWHILDNWKVGIIPLPLFLLAGGLIALDCLGGKLPSDIVVMVATLAFFGFACGEFGKRLPVLGKLGAAAICATFIPSALVHYGLLPEVVVESTTKFYKLINILY
;
A
#
# COMPACT_ATOMS: atom_id res chain seq x y z
N MET A 1 -49.15 54.94 -16.17
CA MET A 1 -49.14 53.56 -16.69
C MET A 1 -47.69 53.10 -16.65
N SER A 2 -47.45 51.96 -15.99
CA SER A 2 -46.18 51.58 -15.36
C SER A 2 -45.01 51.42 -16.31
N THR A 3 -43.86 51.94 -15.89
CA THR A 3 -42.56 51.71 -16.50
C THR A 3 -42.04 50.30 -16.17
N THR A 4 -41.22 49.80 -17.08
CA THR A 4 -40.13 48.81 -16.90
C THR A 4 -40.53 47.36 -16.62
N ASP A 5 -40.63 46.60 -17.71
CA ASP A 5 -40.37 45.17 -17.72
C ASP A 5 -38.91 44.92 -17.32
N ASN A 6 -38.69 44.68 -16.03
CA ASN A 6 -37.42 44.18 -15.52
C ASN A 6 -37.29 42.71 -15.94
N ALA A 7 -36.98 42.49 -17.21
CA ALA A 7 -36.40 41.25 -17.68
C ALA A 7 -35.02 41.13 -17.02
N PHE A 8 -35.02 40.58 -15.79
CA PHE A 8 -33.84 40.09 -15.11
C PHE A 8 -33.22 39.05 -16.03
N SER A 9 -32.33 39.51 -16.91
CA SER A 9 -31.38 38.65 -17.62
C SER A 9 -30.51 38.08 -16.52
N ALA A 10 -30.92 36.93 -16.00
CA ALA A 10 -30.02 36.05 -15.28
C ALA A 10 -28.95 35.65 -16.30
N THR A 11 -27.87 36.41 -16.34
CA THR A 11 -26.60 35.96 -16.88
C THR A 11 -26.31 34.68 -16.12
N ILE A 12 -26.58 33.55 -16.76
CA ILE A 12 -26.06 32.26 -16.34
C ILE A 12 -24.57 32.39 -16.61
N ASP A 13 -23.84 32.97 -15.66
CA ASP A 13 -22.40 32.83 -15.62
C ASP A 13 -22.15 31.33 -15.71
N PRO A 14 -21.39 30.85 -16.71
CA PRO A 14 -21.08 29.43 -16.76
C PRO A 14 -20.39 29.13 -15.44
N ILE A 15 -21.02 28.26 -14.64
CA ILE A 15 -20.46 27.77 -13.38
C ILE A 15 -19.07 27.29 -13.73
N ASN A 16 -18.08 28.10 -13.37
CA ASN A 16 -16.69 27.84 -13.62
C ASN A 16 -16.33 26.77 -12.59
N THR A 17 -16.74 25.52 -12.84
CA THR A 17 -16.37 24.36 -12.01
C THR A 17 -14.86 24.40 -11.95
N PRO A 18 -14.27 24.72 -10.78
CA PRO A 18 -12.83 24.77 -10.67
C PRO A 18 -12.36 23.35 -11.01
N LYS A 19 -11.56 23.21 -12.08
CA LYS A 19 -10.90 21.94 -12.40
C LYS A 19 -10.34 21.40 -11.09
N PRO A 20 -10.68 20.17 -10.68
CA PRO A 20 -10.31 19.67 -9.36
C PRO A 20 -8.80 19.87 -9.23
N ALA A 21 -8.42 20.70 -8.25
CA ALA A 21 -7.03 21.05 -8.04
C ALA A 21 -6.25 19.73 -7.98
N LEU A 22 -5.11 19.63 -8.67
CA LEU A 22 -4.30 18.40 -8.70
C LEU A 22 -4.08 17.85 -7.28
N LYS A 23 -3.99 18.74 -6.29
CA LYS A 23 -4.04 18.43 -4.86
C LYS A 23 -5.25 17.59 -4.46
N GLN A 24 -6.49 18.02 -4.73
CA GLN A 24 -7.71 17.27 -4.41
C GLN A 24 -7.79 15.92 -5.13
N ARG A 25 -7.34 15.86 -6.39
CA ARG A 25 -7.28 14.59 -7.13
C ARG A 25 -6.25 13.63 -6.52
N TRP A 26 -5.11 14.16 -6.05
CA TRP A 26 -4.07 13.39 -5.37
C TRP A 26 -4.54 12.85 -4.02
N TRP A 27 -5.23 13.67 -3.22
CA TRP A 27 -5.90 13.22 -1.99
C TRP A 27 -6.96 12.15 -2.26
N HIS A 28 -7.76 12.32 -3.31
CA HIS A 28 -8.76 11.31 -3.72
C HIS A 28 -8.13 9.97 -4.12
N ILE A 29 -6.97 9.98 -4.79
CA ILE A 29 -6.26 8.76 -5.18
C ILE A 29 -5.73 8.03 -3.94
N LEU A 30 -5.20 8.79 -2.97
CA LEU A 30 -4.74 8.26 -1.68
C LEU A 30 -5.90 7.64 -0.88
N ASP A 31 -7.08 8.25 -0.93
CA ASP A 31 -8.26 7.79 -0.18
C ASP A 31 -9.02 6.63 -0.85
N ASN A 32 -9.11 6.59 -2.19
CA ASN A 32 -9.90 5.57 -2.88
C ASN A 32 -9.16 4.26 -3.15
N TRP A 33 -7.83 4.27 -3.34
CA TRP A 33 -7.08 3.06 -3.68
C TRP A 33 -6.25 2.59 -2.49
N LYS A 34 -6.77 1.58 -1.79
CA LYS A 34 -6.14 0.97 -0.60
C LYS A 34 -5.83 -0.51 -0.85
N VAL A 35 -4.69 -0.95 -0.37
CA VAL A 35 -4.31 -2.37 -0.26
C VAL A 35 -4.32 -2.69 1.23
N GLY A 36 -5.36 -3.40 1.68
CA GLY A 36 -5.64 -3.53 3.11
C GLY A 36 -5.94 -2.17 3.77
N ILE A 37 -5.16 -1.81 4.79
CA ILE A 37 -5.28 -0.54 5.54
C ILE A 37 -4.39 0.58 4.96
N ILE A 38 -3.43 0.24 4.09
CA ILE A 38 -2.39 1.15 3.60
C ILE A 38 -2.80 1.71 2.22
N PRO A 39 -2.67 3.03 1.98
CA PRO A 39 -2.95 3.62 0.67
C PRO A 39 -1.95 3.10 -0.37
N LEU A 40 -2.44 2.76 -1.55
CA LEU A 40 -1.66 2.14 -2.63
C LEU A 40 -0.36 2.88 -2.96
N PRO A 41 -0.31 4.24 -3.03
CA PRO A 41 0.94 4.94 -3.32
C PRO A 41 2.04 4.66 -2.30
N LEU A 42 1.67 4.54 -1.01
CA LEU A 42 2.62 4.27 0.06
C LEU A 42 3.13 2.83 0.01
N PHE A 43 2.25 1.89 -0.33
CA PHE A 43 2.61 0.50 -0.56
C PHE A 43 3.57 0.36 -1.75
N LEU A 44 3.31 1.06 -2.85
CA LEU A 44 4.18 1.06 -4.04
C LEU A 44 5.56 1.66 -3.72
N LEU A 45 5.58 2.75 -2.94
CA LEU A 45 6.81 3.40 -2.51
C LEU A 45 7.64 2.48 -1.61
N ALA A 46 7.00 1.81 -0.64
CA ALA A 46 7.67 0.85 0.23
C ALA A 46 8.26 -0.33 -0.58
N GLY A 47 7.48 -0.91 -1.49
CA GLY A 47 7.96 -1.97 -2.38
C GLY A 47 9.11 -1.50 -3.29
N GLY A 48 9.05 -0.27 -3.78
CA GLY A 48 10.11 0.34 -4.59
C GLY A 48 11.42 0.51 -3.82
N LEU A 49 11.37 0.98 -2.56
CA LEU A 49 12.54 1.08 -1.70
C LEU A 49 13.14 -0.30 -1.39
N ILE A 50 12.30 -1.26 -0.99
CA ILE A 50 12.75 -2.63 -0.69
C ILE A 50 13.40 -3.26 -1.93
N ALA A 51 12.81 -3.07 -3.12
CA ALA A 51 13.38 -3.56 -4.37
C ALA A 51 14.72 -2.88 -4.69
N LEU A 52 14.84 -1.57 -4.47
CA LEU A 52 16.09 -0.83 -4.66
C LEU A 52 17.19 -1.37 -3.73
N ASP A 53 16.87 -1.59 -2.46
CA ASP A 53 17.80 -2.14 -1.47
C ASP A 53 18.21 -3.59 -1.82
N CYS A 54 17.26 -4.38 -2.34
CA CYS A 54 17.56 -5.72 -2.85
C CYS A 54 18.51 -5.68 -4.05
N LEU A 55 18.30 -4.75 -4.98
CA LEU A 55 19.18 -4.55 -6.15
C LEU A 55 20.56 -4.03 -5.75
N GLY A 56 20.63 -3.22 -4.69
CA GLY A 56 21.89 -2.80 -4.05
C GLY A 56 22.61 -3.92 -3.31
N GLY A 57 22.01 -5.11 -3.21
CA GLY A 57 22.60 -6.29 -2.58
C GLY A 57 22.66 -6.22 -1.05
N LYS A 58 22.03 -5.23 -0.43
CA LYS A 58 22.03 -5.04 1.03
C LYS A 58 20.70 -4.43 1.48
N LEU A 59 19.93 -5.20 2.25
CA LEU A 59 18.83 -4.64 3.03
C LEU A 59 19.32 -4.28 4.44
N PRO A 60 19.22 -3.01 4.87
CA PRO A 60 19.53 -2.64 6.25
C PRO A 60 18.69 -3.45 7.23
N SER A 61 19.32 -4.06 8.24
CA SER A 61 18.62 -4.81 9.29
C SER A 61 18.10 -3.92 10.42
N ASP A 62 17.97 -2.62 10.17
CA ASP A 62 17.42 -1.64 11.11
C ASP A 62 15.93 -1.89 11.34
N ILE A 63 15.48 -1.63 12.56
CA ILE A 63 14.09 -1.87 12.98
C ILE A 63 13.09 -1.19 12.04
N VAL A 64 13.38 0.04 11.61
CA VAL A 64 12.49 0.81 10.72
C VAL A 64 12.33 0.13 9.36
N VAL A 65 13.44 -0.29 8.74
CA VAL A 65 13.43 -0.94 7.42
C VAL A 65 12.80 -2.33 7.52
N MET A 66 13.09 -3.08 8.57
CA MET A 66 12.56 -4.41 8.78
C MET A 66 11.07 -4.40 9.08
N VAL A 67 10.58 -3.50 9.93
CA VAL A 67 9.14 -3.34 10.17
C VAL A 67 8.41 -2.92 8.89
N ALA A 68 8.98 -2.00 8.11
CA ALA A 68 8.41 -1.61 6.82
C ALA A 68 8.36 -2.79 5.83
N THR A 69 9.42 -3.59 5.77
CA THR A 69 9.52 -4.77 4.89
C THR A 69 8.54 -5.87 5.29
N LEU A 70 8.46 -6.18 6.58
CA LEU A 70 7.52 -7.16 7.14
C LEU A 70 6.07 -6.71 6.96
N ALA A 71 5.77 -5.44 7.18
CA ALA A 71 4.45 -4.87 6.92
C ALA A 71 4.09 -4.97 5.43
N PHE A 72 5.01 -4.59 4.54
CA PHE A 72 4.81 -4.68 3.09
C PHE A 72 4.46 -6.12 2.67
N PHE A 73 5.28 -7.11 3.04
CA PHE A 73 5.00 -8.52 2.72
C PHE A 73 3.73 -9.04 3.41
N GLY A 74 3.47 -8.65 4.66
CA GLY A 74 2.28 -9.06 5.40
C GLY A 74 0.99 -8.56 4.75
N PHE A 75 0.93 -7.29 4.36
CA PHE A 75 -0.22 -6.73 3.65
C PHE A 75 -0.33 -7.26 2.22
N ALA A 76 0.79 -7.48 1.51
CA ALA A 76 0.78 -8.11 0.20
C ALA A 76 0.16 -9.52 0.24
N CYS A 77 0.64 -10.36 1.16
CA CYS A 77 0.15 -11.73 1.33
C CYS A 77 -1.28 -11.77 1.88
N GLY A 78 -1.62 -10.83 2.78
CA GLY A 78 -2.97 -10.71 3.33
C GLY A 78 -4.01 -10.34 2.28
N GLU A 79 -3.67 -9.41 1.38
CA GLU A 79 -4.58 -8.99 0.31
C GLU A 79 -4.66 -10.00 -0.83
N PHE A 80 -3.59 -10.77 -1.06
CA PHE A 80 -3.64 -11.95 -1.90
C PHE A 80 -4.55 -13.03 -1.29
N GLY A 81 -4.43 -13.30 0.00
CA GLY A 81 -5.23 -14.32 0.71
C GLY A 81 -6.72 -14.00 0.74
N LYS A 82 -7.11 -12.73 0.84
CA LYS A 82 -8.51 -12.29 0.75
C LYS A 82 -9.16 -12.56 -0.60
N ARG A 83 -8.38 -12.65 -1.68
CA ARG A 83 -8.88 -12.88 -3.03
C ARG A 83 -9.14 -14.36 -3.32
N LEU A 84 -8.76 -15.28 -2.42
CA LEU A 84 -8.97 -16.73 -2.61
C LEU A 84 -10.38 -17.15 -2.15
N PRO A 85 -11.25 -17.64 -3.07
CA PRO A 85 -12.67 -17.91 -2.78
C PRO A 85 -12.90 -19.10 -1.84
N VAL A 86 -11.96 -20.05 -1.74
CA VAL A 86 -12.11 -21.28 -0.93
C VAL A 86 -11.61 -21.07 0.51
N LEU A 87 -10.45 -20.42 0.69
CA LEU A 87 -9.89 -20.18 2.02
C LEU A 87 -10.48 -18.95 2.72
N GLY A 88 -11.11 -18.01 1.98
CA GLY A 88 -11.49 -16.68 2.46
C GLY A 88 -12.37 -16.65 3.71
N LYS A 89 -13.11 -17.73 4.00
CA LYS A 89 -14.00 -17.84 5.18
C LYS A 89 -13.29 -18.30 6.47
N LEU A 90 -12.03 -18.75 6.38
CA LEU A 90 -11.30 -19.40 7.49
C LEU A 90 -10.06 -18.61 7.93
N GLY A 91 -10.03 -17.29 7.69
CA GLY A 91 -8.84 -16.49 8.02
C GLY A 91 -7.70 -16.65 7.00
N ALA A 92 -8.04 -16.85 5.72
CA ALA A 92 -7.09 -16.99 4.61
C ALA A 92 -5.94 -15.99 4.63
N ALA A 93 -6.21 -14.74 5.01
CA ALA A 93 -5.22 -13.69 5.02
C ALA A 93 -4.06 -14.01 5.97
N ALA A 94 -4.34 -14.53 7.17
CA ALA A 94 -3.32 -14.90 8.15
C ALA A 94 -2.54 -16.15 7.71
N ILE A 95 -3.26 -17.16 7.19
CA ILE A 95 -2.66 -18.39 6.64
C ILE A 95 -1.73 -18.05 5.47
N CYS A 96 -2.19 -17.21 4.54
CA CYS A 96 -1.37 -16.76 3.42
C CYS A 96 -0.17 -15.96 3.90
N ALA A 97 -0.34 -15.06 4.88
CA ALA A 97 0.76 -14.27 5.43
C ALA A 97 1.84 -15.12 6.13
N THR A 98 1.55 -16.33 6.60
CA THR A 98 2.56 -17.22 7.20
C THR A 98 3.16 -18.20 6.19
N PHE A 99 2.33 -18.87 5.39
CA PHE A 99 2.77 -19.93 4.49
C PHE A 99 3.39 -19.42 3.18
N ILE A 100 2.88 -18.31 2.62
CA ILE A 100 3.43 -17.75 1.38
C ILE A 100 4.89 -17.34 1.54
N PRO A 101 5.28 -16.48 2.52
CA PRO A 101 6.68 -16.13 2.67
C PRO A 101 7.56 -17.35 2.98
N SER A 102 7.08 -18.31 3.78
CA SER A 102 7.81 -19.56 4.04
C SER A 102 8.04 -20.38 2.75
N ALA A 103 7.03 -20.49 1.90
CA ALA A 103 7.16 -21.14 0.60
C ALA A 103 8.11 -20.39 -0.34
N LEU A 104 8.04 -19.05 -0.41
CA LEU A 104 8.95 -18.25 -1.24
C LEU A 104 10.41 -18.43 -0.81
N VAL A 105 10.68 -18.54 0.50
CA VAL A 105 12.03 -18.85 1.01
C VAL A 105 12.44 -20.27 0.60
N HIS A 106 11.56 -21.25 0.76
CA HIS A 106 11.85 -22.65 0.43
C HIS A 106 12.14 -22.87 -1.07
N TYR A 107 11.39 -22.18 -1.95
CA TYR A 107 11.60 -22.23 -3.40
C TYR A 107 12.72 -21.31 -3.90
N GLY A 108 13.40 -20.56 -3.02
CA GLY A 108 14.45 -19.62 -3.40
C GLY A 108 13.97 -18.43 -4.25
N LEU A 109 12.67 -18.10 -4.18
CA LEU A 109 12.08 -16.95 -4.89
C LEU A 109 12.31 -15.62 -4.14
N LEU A 110 12.52 -15.69 -2.83
CA LEU A 110 12.85 -14.53 -2.00
C LEU A 110 14.36 -14.23 -2.08
N PRO A 111 14.78 -12.97 -2.32
CA PRO A 111 16.19 -12.61 -2.32
C PRO A 111 16.87 -12.98 -1.00
N GLU A 112 18.05 -13.60 -1.08
CA GLU A 112 18.78 -14.08 0.09
C GLU A 112 19.06 -12.95 1.10
N VAL A 113 19.30 -11.74 0.59
CA VAL A 113 19.48 -10.51 1.39
C VAL A 113 18.28 -10.19 2.28
N VAL A 114 17.05 -10.48 1.84
CA VAL A 114 15.84 -10.26 2.64
C VAL A 114 15.75 -11.30 3.76
N VAL A 115 16.09 -12.55 3.45
CA VAL A 115 16.07 -13.66 4.41
C VAL A 115 17.13 -13.45 5.49
N GLU A 116 18.34 -13.07 5.09
CA GLU A 116 19.45 -12.79 6.01
C GLU A 116 19.12 -11.61 6.93
N SER A 117 18.66 -10.48 6.38
CA SER A 117 18.34 -9.29 7.18
C SER A 117 17.15 -9.54 8.12
N THR A 118 16.14 -10.29 7.68
CA THR A 118 15.01 -10.68 8.54
C THR A 118 15.50 -11.58 9.69
N THR A 119 16.34 -12.57 9.40
CA THR A 119 16.89 -13.48 10.43
C THR A 119 17.73 -12.71 11.45
N LYS A 120 18.57 -11.77 10.99
CA LYS A 120 19.35 -10.89 11.86
C LYS A 120 18.45 -10.02 12.73
N PHE A 121 17.43 -9.41 12.14
CA PHE A 121 16.47 -8.57 12.84
C PHE A 121 15.77 -9.33 13.97
N TYR A 122 15.23 -10.51 13.71
CA TYR A 122 14.54 -11.31 14.72
C TYR A 122 15.47 -11.75 15.87
N LYS A 123 16.74 -12.05 15.56
CA LYS A 123 17.77 -12.29 16.59
C LYS A 123 18.09 -11.03 17.39
N LEU A 124 18.16 -9.87 16.74
CA LEU A 124 18.47 -8.58 17.38
C LEU A 124 17.39 -8.14 18.38
N ILE A 125 16.11 -8.31 18.05
CA ILE A 125 15.00 -7.94 18.94
C ILE A 125 14.75 -8.99 20.06
N ASN A 126 15.61 -10.02 20.16
CA ASN A 126 15.58 -11.04 21.20
C ASN A 126 14.21 -11.75 21.35
N ILE A 127 13.46 -11.85 20.25
CA ILE A 127 12.11 -12.44 20.21
C ILE A 127 12.16 -13.97 19.95
N LEU A 128 13.33 -14.49 19.58
CA LEU A 128 13.59 -15.89 19.23
C LEU A 128 14.84 -16.44 19.96
N TYR A 129 15.10 -16.06 21.22
CA TYR A 129 16.12 -16.78 21.99
C TYR A 129 15.85 -18.29 21.97
#